data_AF-A0A150WJ60-F1
#
_entry.id   AF-A0A150WJ60-F1
#
_cell.length_a   1.000
_cell.length_b   1.000
_cell.length_c   1.000
_cell.angle_alpha   90.00
_cell.angle_beta   90.00
_cell.angle_gamma   90.00
#
_symmetry.space_group_name_H-M   'P 1'
#
loop_
_entity.id
_entity.type
_entity.pdbx_description
1 polymer ?
#
loop_
_entity_poly.entity_id
_entity_poly.type
_entity_poly.pdbx_seq_one_letter_code
_entity_poly.pdbx_strand_id
1 'polypeptide(L)'
;MKKSLEFKNPFHPGKVLLEEFLIPQELTQAQFADDVGWTKAKLNEIIKGKRGITADTALDLADALGTTPEIWMNMQSAFDLSVARKTRKKRA
;
A
#
# COMPACT_ATOMS: atom_id res chain seq x y z
N MET A 1 -14.82 22.11 -0.83
CA MET A 1 -15.01 20.69 -1.20
C MET A 1 -13.64 20.03 -1.23
N LYS A 2 -13.37 19.03 -0.36
CA LYS A 2 -12.10 18.29 -0.43
C LYS A 2 -12.18 17.38 -1.66
N LYS A 3 -11.29 17.60 -2.63
CA LYS A 3 -11.18 16.72 -3.80
C LYS A 3 -10.69 15.37 -3.31
N SER A 4 -11.58 14.41 -3.20
CA SER A 4 -11.23 13.01 -2.94
C SER A 4 -10.24 12.59 -4.02
N LEU A 5 -9.04 12.15 -3.62
CA LEU A 5 -8.06 11.58 -4.53
C LEU A 5 -8.62 10.26 -5.09
N GLU A 6 -9.39 10.34 -6.18
CA GLU A 6 -9.84 9.15 -6.91
C GLU A 6 -8.69 8.64 -7.79
N PHE A 7 -8.07 7.53 -7.39
CA PHE A 7 -7.11 6.82 -8.23
C PHE A 7 -7.84 6.10 -9.37
N LYS A 8 -7.69 6.60 -10.61
CA LYS A 8 -8.37 6.08 -11.83
C LYS A 8 -8.08 4.60 -12.13
N ASN A 9 -6.96 4.07 -11.66
CA ASN A 9 -6.62 2.66 -11.71
C ASN A 9 -5.86 2.31 -10.42
N PRO A 10 -6.55 1.96 -9.33
CA PRO A 10 -5.88 1.81 -8.05
C PRO A 10 -5.04 0.54 -8.10
N PHE A 11 -3.72 0.72 -8.12
CA PHE A 11 -2.76 -0.33 -7.85
C PHE A 11 -2.77 -0.63 -6.36
N HIS A 12 -2.48 -1.89 -5.98
CA HIS A 12 -2.36 -2.23 -4.57
C HIS A 12 -1.28 -1.35 -3.93
N PRO A 13 -1.48 -0.76 -2.73
CA PRO A 13 -0.50 0.15 -2.11
C PRO A 13 0.90 -0.46 -2.00
N GLY A 14 0.99 -1.77 -1.77
CA GLY A 14 2.28 -2.46 -1.74
C GLY A 14 3.06 -2.46 -3.07
N LYS A 15 2.39 -2.31 -4.22
CA LYS A 15 3.07 -2.10 -5.50
C LYS A 15 3.69 -0.71 -5.58
N VAL A 16 2.95 0.30 -5.14
CA VAL A 16 3.44 1.68 -5.04
C VAL A 16 4.63 1.75 -4.09
N LEU A 17 4.56 1.09 -2.93
CA LEU A 17 5.69 0.98 -2.00
C LEU A 17 6.96 0.44 -2.68
N LEU A 18 6.83 -0.62 -3.46
CA LEU A 18 7.98 -1.19 -4.16
C LEU A 18 8.53 -0.26 -5.24
N GLU A 19 7.65 0.21 -6.14
CA GLU A 19 8.03 0.90 -7.38
C GLU A 19 8.46 2.35 -7.15
N GLU A 20 7.82 3.05 -6.20
CA GLU A 20 8.05 4.48 -5.97
C GLU A 20 9.00 4.77 -4.80
N PHE A 21 9.22 3.81 -3.89
CA PHE A 21 10.05 4.03 -2.71
C PHE A 21 11.25 3.09 -2.64
N LEU A 22 11.05 1.76 -2.64
CA LEU A 22 12.16 0.81 -2.42
C LEU A 22 13.12 0.76 -3.60
N ILE A 23 12.62 0.63 -4.83
CA ILE A 23 13.46 0.55 -6.04
C ILE A 23 14.28 1.83 -6.25
N PRO A 24 13.69 3.05 -6.19
CA PRO A 24 14.45 4.29 -6.40
C PRO A 24 15.51 4.56 -5.32
N GLN A 25 15.30 4.03 -4.10
CA GLN A 25 16.24 4.16 -2.99
C GLN A 25 17.23 2.98 -2.91
N GLU A 26 17.18 2.04 -3.87
CA GLU A 26 18.01 0.83 -3.91
C GLU A 26 17.89 -0.04 -2.63
N LEU A 27 16.74 0.04 -1.96
CA LEU A 27 16.48 -0.70 -0.73
C LEU A 27 15.96 -2.10 -1.05
N THR A 28 16.59 -3.11 -0.45
CA THR A 28 16.03 -4.46 -0.46
C THR A 28 14.83 -4.54 0.48
N GLN A 29 13.92 -5.48 0.20
CA GLN A 29 12.81 -5.80 1.11
C GLN A 29 13.27 -6.26 2.49
N ALA A 30 14.48 -6.82 2.61
CA ALA A 30 15.00 -7.23 3.91
C ALA A 30 15.38 -6.00 4.74
N GLN A 31 16.20 -5.10 4.16
CA GLN A 31 16.61 -3.86 4.82
C GLN A 31 15.41 -3.02 5.26
N PHE A 32 14.48 -2.75 4.34
CA PHE A 32 13.31 -1.93 4.68
C PHE A 32 12.43 -2.61 5.74
N ALA A 33 12.28 -3.93 5.70
CA ALA A 33 11.51 -4.64 6.73
C ALA A 33 12.18 -4.53 8.10
N ASP A 34 13.50 -4.66 8.18
CA ASP A 34 14.25 -4.51 9.42
C ASP A 34 14.15 -3.07 9.96
N ASP A 35 14.23 -2.06 9.09
CA ASP A 35 14.12 -0.63 9.46
C ASP A 35 12.77 -0.30 10.11
N VAL A 36 11.68 -0.91 9.64
CA VAL A 36 10.32 -0.69 10.19
C VAL A 36 9.90 -1.75 11.23
N GLY A 37 10.82 -2.63 11.65
CA GLY A 37 10.55 -3.67 12.64
C GLY A 37 9.58 -4.76 12.19
N TRP A 38 9.51 -5.03 10.87
CA TRP A 38 8.65 -6.05 10.27
C TRP A 38 9.43 -7.29 9.86
N THR A 39 8.73 -8.40 9.70
CA THR A 39 9.30 -9.56 9.00
C THR A 39 9.33 -9.27 7.49
N LYS A 40 10.38 -9.72 6.80
CA LYS A 40 10.44 -9.72 5.32
C LYS A 40 9.21 -10.39 4.70
N ALA A 41 8.65 -11.42 5.34
CA ALA A 41 7.44 -12.09 4.90
C ALA A 41 6.22 -11.15 4.88
N LYS A 42 5.99 -10.38 5.95
CA LYS A 42 4.93 -9.36 6.02
C LYS A 42 5.04 -8.37 4.87
N LEU A 43 6.24 -7.80 4.65
CA LEU A 43 6.47 -6.84 3.58
C LEU A 43 6.23 -7.45 2.19
N ASN A 44 6.75 -8.66 1.94
CA ASN A 44 6.53 -9.36 0.67
C ASN A 44 5.04 -9.68 0.41
N GLU A 45 4.25 -10.01 1.44
CA GLU A 45 2.80 -10.17 1.30
C GLU A 45 2.10 -8.86 0.91
N ILE A 46 2.51 -7.74 1.50
CA ILE A 46 2.00 -6.40 1.16
C ILE A 46 2.34 -6.06 -0.30
N ILE A 47 3.61 -6.22 -0.70
CA ILE A 47 4.08 -5.95 -2.07
C ILE A 47 3.35 -6.82 -3.11
N LYS A 48 3.06 -8.08 -2.77
CA LYS A 48 2.31 -9.01 -3.63
C LYS A 48 0.80 -8.78 -3.61
N GLY A 49 0.29 -7.83 -2.82
CA GLY A 49 -1.14 -7.58 -2.69
C GLY A 49 -1.92 -8.69 -2.01
N LYS A 50 -1.24 -9.55 -1.24
CA LYS A 50 -1.87 -10.61 -0.43
C LYS A 50 -2.33 -10.10 0.93
N ARG A 51 -1.67 -9.05 1.43
CA ARG A 51 -1.99 -8.37 2.68
C ARG A 51 -2.25 -6.89 2.39
N GLY A 52 -3.39 -6.38 2.85
CA GLY A 52 -3.71 -4.96 2.76
C GLY A 52 -2.97 -4.12 3.80
N ILE A 53 -3.00 -2.80 3.63
CA ILE A 53 -2.49 -1.83 4.60
C ILE A 53 -3.55 -1.60 5.68
N THR A 54 -3.17 -1.79 6.95
CA THR A 54 -3.95 -1.38 8.13
C THR A 54 -3.56 0.04 8.57
N ALA A 55 -4.31 0.64 9.50
CA ALA A 55 -3.95 1.93 10.08
C ALA A 55 -2.54 1.93 10.70
N ASP A 56 -2.21 0.91 11.52
CA ASP A 56 -0.86 0.77 12.10
C ASP A 56 0.21 0.65 11.01
N THR A 57 -0.06 -0.15 9.97
CA THR A 57 0.86 -0.29 8.83
C THR A 57 1.04 1.04 8.09
N ALA A 58 0.00 1.86 7.97
CA ALA A 58 0.07 3.16 7.34
C ALA A 58 0.88 4.17 8.18
N LEU A 59 0.79 4.10 9.51
CA LEU A 59 1.60 4.91 10.43
C LEU A 59 3.09 4.54 10.31
N ASP A 60 3.41 3.24 10.39
CA ASP A 60 4.78 2.73 10.22
C ASP A 60 5.39 3.21 8.87
N LEU A 61 4.62 3.12 7.77
CA LEU A 61 5.09 3.57 6.45
C LEU A 61 5.22 5.10 6.37
N ALA A 62 4.34 5.84 7.04
CA ALA A 62 4.42 7.30 7.07
C ALA A 62 5.70 7.77 7.76
N ASP A 63 5.99 7.19 8.93
CA ASP A 63 7.18 7.50 9.72
C ASP A 63 8.46 7.10 8.98
N ALA A 64 8.49 5.92 8.36
CA ALA A 64 9.67 5.42 7.66
C ALA A 64 9.99 6.16 6.35
N LEU A 65 8.97 6.67 5.65
CA LEU A 65 9.12 7.22 4.29
C LEU A 65 8.91 8.74 4.24
N GLY A 66 8.65 9.39 5.37
CA GLY A 66 8.36 10.83 5.42
C GLY A 66 7.08 11.19 4.66
N THR A 67 6.05 10.34 4.75
CA THR A 67 4.75 10.54 4.08
C THR A 67 3.64 10.77 5.10
N THR A 68 2.37 10.70 4.68
CA THR A 68 1.22 10.77 5.59
C THR A 68 0.49 9.44 5.58
N PRO A 69 -0.02 8.95 6.74
CA PRO A 69 -0.73 7.68 6.81
C PRO A 69 -2.00 7.68 5.94
N GLU A 70 -2.63 8.84 5.73
CA GLU A 70 -3.81 9.00 4.89
C GLU A 70 -3.54 8.64 3.43
N ILE A 71 -2.35 8.92 2.89
CA ILE A 71 -2.01 8.56 1.51
C ILE A 71 -2.13 7.04 1.33
N TRP A 72 -1.57 6.26 2.26
CA TRP A 72 -1.61 4.80 2.24
C TRP A 72 -3.03 4.25 2.43
N MET A 73 -3.78 4.80 3.39
CA MET A 73 -5.17 4.41 3.65
C MET A 73 -6.10 4.74 2.48
N ASN A 74 -5.88 5.87 1.81
CA ASN A 74 -6.65 6.27 0.63
C ASN A 74 -6.38 5.33 -0.56
N MET A 75 -5.11 4.95 -0.78
CA MET A 75 -4.76 3.96 -1.80
C MET A 75 -5.38 2.60 -1.50
N GLN A 76 -5.32 2.14 -0.25
CA GLN A 76 -5.92 0.87 0.17
C GLN A 76 -7.43 0.87 -0.06
N SER A 77 -8.11 1.93 0.38
CA SER A 77 -9.56 2.09 0.21
C SER A 77 -9.95 2.11 -1.27
N ALA A 78 -9.20 2.82 -2.11
CA ALA A 78 -9.45 2.86 -3.54
C ALA A 78 -9.27 1.49 -4.20
N PHE A 79 -8.21 0.76 -3.83
CA PHE A 79 -7.95 -0.60 -4.32
C PHE A 79 -9.08 -1.56 -3.93
N ASP A 80 -9.46 -1.57 -2.65
CA ASP A 80 -10.51 -2.46 -2.13
C ASP A 80 -11.87 -2.20 -2.79
N LEU A 81 -12.23 -0.92 -2.99
CA LEU A 81 -13.44 -0.56 -3.71
C LEU A 81 -13.39 -1.02 -5.17
N SER A 82 -12.25 -0.91 -5.85
CA SER A 82 -12.08 -1.39 -7.23
C SER A 82 -12.25 -2.90 -7.32
N VAL A 83 -11.62 -3.66 -6.41
CA VAL A 83 -11.76 -5.12 -6.34
C VAL A 83 -13.21 -5.51 -6.04
N ALA A 84 -13.85 -4.88 -5.05
CA ALA A 84 -15.23 -5.13 -4.68
C ALA A 84 -16.21 -4.84 -5.84
N ARG A 85 -16.01 -3.74 -6.57
CA ARG A 85 -16.81 -3.40 -7.76
C ARG A 85 -16.66 -4.47 -8.85
N LYS A 86 -15.44 -4.93 -9.14
CA LYS A 86 -15.18 -6.00 -10.12
C LYS A 86 -15.86 -7.31 -9.71
N THR A 87 -15.75 -7.69 -8.43
CA THR A 87 -16.39 -8.90 -7.90
C THR A 87 -17.91 -8.81 -7.96
N ARG A 88 -18.50 -7.65 -7.63
CA ARG A 88 -19.96 -7.45 -7.74
C ARG A 88 -20.45 -7.56 -9.17
N LYS A 89 -19.75 -6.97 -10.15
CA LYS A 89 -20.10 -7.07 -11.58
C LYS A 89 -20.08 -8.51 -12.11
N LYS A 90 -19.21 -9.37 -11.58
CA LYS A 90 -19.14 -10.79 -11.99
C LYS A 90 -20.27 -11.66 -11.42
N ARG A 91 -20.97 -11.18 -10.39
CA ARG A 91 -22.07 -11.91 -9.73
C ARG A 91 -23.45 -11.57 -10.30
N ALA A 92 -23.54 -10.46 -11.04
CA ALA A 92 -24.73 -10.02 -11.75
C ALA A 92 -24.72 -10.63 -13.16
#